data_AF-A0A2D4ETJ9-F1
#
_entry.id   AF-A0A2D4ETJ9-F1
#
_cell.length_a   1.000
_cell.length_b   1.000
_cell.length_c   1.000
_cell.angle_alpha   90.00
_cell.angle_beta   90.00
_cell.angle_gamma   90.00
#
_symmetry.space_group_name_H-M   'P 1'
#
loop_
_entity.id
_entity.type
_entity.pdbx_description
1 polymer ?
#
loop_
_entity_poly.entity_id
_entity_poly.type
_entity_poly.pdbx_seq_one_letter_code
_entity_poly.pdbx_strand_id
1 'polypeptide(L)'
;PPQTLTNFPGSWWNLERLTDGMRQSVWLFNITADPYERYDLSDQHPDVVKALLFRLVHYNQTAIPVRYPAANPRAHPDFNGGAWGPWATEEDERWEVGHGKPKNKKRKKKCKICKLRSFFKKLNTRLMSNRI
;
A
#
# COMPACT_ATOMS: atom_id res chain seq x y z
N PRO A 1 22.14 -10.29 12.33
CA PRO A 1 21.21 -10.26 11.18
C PRO A 1 21.77 -11.02 9.94
N PRO A 2 20.97 -11.84 9.25
CA PRO A 2 21.38 -12.43 7.97
C PRO A 2 21.65 -11.30 6.96
N GLN A 3 22.77 -11.41 6.25
CA GLN A 3 23.19 -10.43 5.24
C GLN A 3 22.14 -10.38 4.12
N THR A 4 21.70 -9.18 3.77
CA THR A 4 20.65 -8.94 2.76
C THR A 4 21.12 -9.42 1.39
N LEU A 5 20.50 -10.49 0.88
CA LEU A 5 20.73 -10.99 -0.48
C LEU A 5 20.33 -9.94 -1.51
N THR A 6 21.11 -9.80 -2.58
CA THR A 6 21.11 -8.65 -3.50
C THR A 6 20.14 -8.74 -4.68
N ASN A 7 19.17 -9.67 -4.71
CA ASN A 7 18.24 -9.81 -5.83
C ASN A 7 16.79 -10.00 -5.36
N PHE A 8 15.88 -9.05 -5.61
CA PHE A 8 14.48 -9.15 -5.17
C PHE A 8 13.45 -8.78 -6.25
N PRO A 9 12.45 -9.65 -6.52
CA PRO A 9 11.25 -9.31 -7.27
C PRO A 9 10.11 -8.90 -6.32
N GLY A 10 9.77 -7.61 -6.26
CA GLY A 10 8.53 -7.12 -5.61
C GLY A 10 8.67 -6.42 -4.25
N SER A 11 7.54 -5.86 -3.79
CA SER A 11 7.41 -4.89 -2.67
C SER A 11 7.95 -5.40 -1.32
N TRP A 12 9.24 -5.16 -1.08
CA TRP A 12 10.00 -5.38 0.15
C TRP A 12 9.17 -5.13 1.42
N TRP A 13 8.43 -4.02 1.48
CA TRP A 13 7.64 -3.60 2.65
C TRP A 13 6.66 -4.65 3.21
N ASN A 14 6.21 -5.61 2.40
CA ASN A 14 5.24 -6.62 2.83
C ASN A 14 5.90 -7.92 3.32
N LEU A 15 7.15 -8.19 2.94
CA LEU A 15 7.85 -9.42 3.31
C LEU A 15 8.24 -9.42 4.79
N GLU A 16 8.74 -8.29 5.30
CA GLU A 16 9.07 -8.10 6.73
C GLU A 16 7.84 -8.34 7.63
N ARG A 17 6.65 -8.02 7.12
CA ARG A 17 5.37 -8.15 7.82
C ARG A 17 4.67 -9.48 7.57
N LEU A 18 5.30 -10.49 6.98
CA LEU A 18 4.69 -11.80 6.67
C LEU A 18 5.27 -13.04 7.39
N THR A 19 5.87 -12.89 8.59
CA THR A 19 6.11 -14.00 9.55
C THR A 19 4.81 -14.60 10.13
N ASP A 20 3.89 -15.11 9.31
CA ASP A 20 2.64 -15.74 9.81
C ASP A 20 2.95 -17.08 10.53
N GLY A 21 3.19 -16.99 11.84
CA GLY A 21 3.56 -18.10 12.72
C GLY A 21 4.50 -17.65 13.83
N MET A 22 3.95 -17.15 14.94
CA MET A 22 4.66 -16.59 16.12
C MET A 22 5.50 -15.32 15.84
N ARG A 23 4.79 -14.18 15.68
CA ARG A 23 5.40 -12.89 15.35
C ARG A 23 5.90 -12.18 16.59
N GLN A 24 7.16 -12.40 16.93
CA GLN A 24 7.87 -11.44 17.77
C GLN A 24 7.83 -10.06 17.07
N SER A 25 7.43 -9.03 17.81
CA SER A 25 7.28 -7.65 17.30
C SER A 25 8.19 -6.65 18.02
N VAL A 26 8.87 -7.11 19.07
CA VAL A 26 9.76 -6.32 19.91
C VAL A 26 11.01 -7.15 20.18
N TRP A 27 12.16 -6.49 20.04
CA TRP A 27 13.47 -7.03 20.40
C TRP A 27 14.18 -6.02 21.29
N LEU A 28 15.04 -6.51 22.17
CA LEU A 28 15.88 -5.69 23.03
C LEU A 28 17.32 -6.16 22.94
N PHE A 29 18.21 -5.26 22.53
CA PHE A 29 19.65 -5.53 22.44
C PHE A 29 20.43 -4.56 23.31
N ASN A 30 21.47 -5.05 23.95
CA ASN A 30 22.42 -4.22 24.67
C ASN A 30 23.58 -3.83 23.74
N ILE A 31 23.46 -2.70 23.04
CA ILE A 31 24.42 -2.29 22.00
C ILE A 31 25.87 -2.16 22.50
N THR A 32 26.09 -1.84 23.78
CA THR A 32 27.46 -1.71 24.32
C THR A 32 28.14 -3.06 24.50
N ALA A 33 27.38 -4.11 24.80
CA ALA A 33 27.88 -5.47 25.00
C ALA A 33 27.68 -6.38 23.76
N ASP A 34 26.70 -6.07 22.92
CA ASP A 34 26.30 -6.79 21.72
C ASP A 34 26.06 -5.81 20.56
N PRO A 35 27.13 -5.28 19.93
CA PRO A 35 27.02 -4.30 18.85
C PRO A 35 26.47 -4.88 17.54
N TYR A 36 26.32 -6.21 17.45
CA TYR A 36 25.85 -6.90 16.25
C TYR A 36 24.47 -7.55 16.41
N GLU A 37 23.77 -7.25 17.51
CA GLU A 37 22.39 -7.64 17.78
C GLU A 37 22.19 -9.16 17.61
N ARG A 38 23.05 -9.94 18.27
CA ARG A 38 23.08 -11.40 18.21
C ARG A 38 22.18 -12.06 19.25
N TYR A 39 21.99 -11.41 20.40
CA TYR A 39 21.27 -11.97 21.54
C TYR A 39 20.14 -11.06 21.96
N ASP A 40 18.91 -11.51 21.73
CA ASP A 40 17.72 -10.81 22.18
C ASP A 40 17.51 -10.99 23.69
N LEU A 41 17.25 -9.87 24.37
CA LEU A 41 17.04 -9.76 25.80
C LEU A 41 15.60 -9.37 26.17
N SER A 42 14.69 -9.29 25.18
CA SER A 42 13.34 -8.76 25.37
C SER A 42 12.54 -9.51 26.45
N ASP A 43 12.64 -10.84 26.48
CA ASP A 43 11.99 -11.69 27.49
C ASP A 43 12.68 -11.60 28.87
N GLN A 44 13.98 -11.32 28.90
CA GLN A 44 14.78 -11.27 30.13
C GLN A 44 14.62 -9.94 30.89
N HIS A 45 14.38 -8.84 30.16
CA HIS A 45 14.28 -7.48 30.72
C HIS A 45 12.98 -6.75 30.28
N PRO A 46 11.79 -7.24 30.69
CA PRO A 46 10.50 -6.68 30.26
C PRO A 46 10.23 -5.27 30.82
N ASP A 47 10.86 -4.90 31.94
CA ASP A 47 10.83 -3.58 32.54
C ASP A 47 11.53 -2.54 31.66
N VAL A 48 12.72 -2.87 31.14
CA VAL A 48 13.48 -2.03 30.20
C VAL A 48 12.70 -1.87 28.90
N VAL A 49 12.12 -2.96 28.37
CA VAL A 49 11.25 -2.91 27.18
C VAL A 49 10.12 -1.90 27.39
N LYS A 50 9.39 -1.97 28.52
CA LYS A 50 8.30 -1.03 28.82
C LYS A 50 8.79 0.41 28.90
N ALA A 51 9.92 0.67 29.55
CA ALA A 51 10.49 2.01 29.65
C ALA A 51 10.82 2.60 28.27
N LEU A 52 11.40 1.79 27.37
CA LEU A 52 11.70 2.21 26.01
C LEU A 52 10.42 2.40 25.17
N LEU A 53 9.41 1.55 25.33
CA LEU A 53 8.10 1.72 24.69
C LEU A 53 7.41 3.02 25.13
N PHE A 54 7.46 3.37 26.41
CA PHE A 54 6.95 4.67 26.88
C PHE A 54 7.71 5.84 26.25
N ARG A 55 9.03 5.69 26.06
CA ARG A 55 9.84 6.70 25.38
C ARG A 55 9.46 6.85 23.91
N LEU A 56 9.14 5.76 23.21
CA LEU A 56 8.58 5.82 21.84
C LEU A 56 7.24 6.54 21.81
N VAL A 57 6.35 6.26 22.76
CA VAL A 57 5.06 6.98 22.89
C VAL A 57 5.29 8.47 23.10
N HIS A 58 6.24 8.84 23.97
CA HIS A 58 6.58 10.23 24.21
C HIS A 58 7.03 10.97 22.95
N TYR A 59 7.94 10.39 22.14
CA TYR A 59 8.35 11.00 20.87
C TYR A 59 7.21 11.05 19.85
N ASN A 60 6.32 10.06 19.86
CA ASN A 60 5.15 10.02 18.98
C ASN A 60 4.13 11.14 19.29
N GLN A 61 4.08 11.65 20.52
CA GLN A 61 3.17 12.75 20.89
C GLN A 61 3.39 14.02 20.07
N THR A 62 4.63 14.28 19.66
CA THR A 62 4.99 15.45 18.85
C THR A 62 5.32 15.08 17.41
N ALA A 63 5.06 13.83 16.99
CA ALA A 63 5.40 13.38 15.65
C ALA A 63 4.47 14.02 14.61
N ILE A 64 5.07 14.51 13.53
CA ILE A 64 4.34 15.01 12.36
C ILE A 64 3.95 13.80 11.51
N PRO A 65 2.72 13.75 10.96
CA PRO A 65 2.32 12.68 10.05
C PRO A 65 3.29 12.52 8.88
N VAL A 66 3.62 11.27 8.56
CA VAL A 66 4.48 10.94 7.41
C VAL A 66 3.82 11.42 6.12
N ARG A 67 4.52 12.27 5.37
CA ARG A 67 4.11 12.69 4.02
C ARG A 67 4.70 11.72 3.00
N TYR A 68 3.87 10.78 2.53
CA TYR A 68 4.24 9.80 1.49
C TYR A 68 3.26 9.90 0.31
N PRO A 69 3.40 10.92 -0.55
CA PRO A 69 2.51 11.12 -1.68
C PRO A 69 2.71 10.05 -2.75
N ALA A 70 1.71 9.86 -3.62
CA ALA A 70 1.86 8.99 -4.77
C ALA A 70 2.89 9.55 -5.77
N ALA A 71 3.53 8.67 -6.53
CA ALA A 71 4.43 9.10 -7.60
C ALA A 71 3.66 9.96 -8.62
N ASN A 72 4.24 11.09 -9.02
CA ASN A 72 3.65 11.95 -10.04
C ASN A 72 4.22 11.61 -11.42
N PRO A 73 3.40 11.24 -12.43
CA PRO A 73 3.88 10.90 -13.76
C PRO A 73 4.68 12.02 -14.44
N ARG A 74 4.43 13.30 -14.13
CA ARG A 74 5.17 14.44 -14.70
C ARG A 74 6.63 14.46 -14.24
N ALA A 75 6.95 13.79 -13.14
CA ALA A 75 8.31 13.62 -12.65
C ALA A 75 9.17 12.71 -13.54
N HIS A 76 8.57 11.98 -14.48
CA HIS A 76 9.31 11.02 -15.30
C HIS A 76 10.33 11.74 -16.21
N PRO A 77 11.59 11.30 -16.29
CA PRO A 77 12.65 11.94 -17.08
C PRO A 77 12.32 12.14 -18.56
N ASP A 78 11.54 11.22 -19.15
CA ASP A 78 11.08 11.33 -20.54
C ASP A 78 10.30 12.64 -20.83
N PHE A 79 9.69 13.25 -19.80
CA PHE A 79 8.98 14.52 -19.91
C PHE A 79 9.87 15.74 -19.56
N ASN A 80 11.10 15.52 -19.09
CA ASN A 80 11.97 16.55 -18.51
C ASN A 80 13.37 16.56 -19.16
N GLY A 81 13.45 16.28 -20.46
CA GLY A 81 14.71 16.31 -21.21
C GLY A 81 15.62 15.10 -21.01
N GLY A 82 15.06 13.97 -20.56
CA GLY A 82 15.79 12.71 -20.39
C GLY A 82 16.61 12.61 -19.11
N ALA A 83 16.47 13.56 -18.19
CA ALA A 83 17.19 13.60 -16.92
C ALA A 83 16.23 13.83 -15.73
N TRP A 84 16.67 13.43 -14.54
CA TRP A 84 15.98 13.77 -13.30
C TRP A 84 16.23 15.24 -12.96
N GLY A 85 15.17 15.98 -12.68
CA GLY A 85 15.27 17.39 -12.32
C GLY A 85 13.96 17.93 -11.72
N PRO A 86 13.91 19.22 -11.37
CA PRO A 86 12.68 19.88 -10.95
C PRO A 86 11.62 19.78 -12.06
N TRP A 87 10.45 19.24 -11.72
CA TRP A 87 9.35 19.01 -12.66
C TRP A 87 8.04 19.68 -12.22
N ALA A 88 7.98 20.15 -10.96
CA ALA A 88 6.82 20.82 -10.39
C ALA A 88 7.00 22.35 -10.44
N THR A 89 5.95 23.07 -10.80
CA THR A 89 5.87 24.53 -10.67
C THR A 89 5.10 24.91 -9.40
N GLU A 90 5.21 26.16 -8.93
CA GLU A 90 4.55 26.62 -7.69
C GLU A 90 3.01 26.44 -7.72
N GLU A 91 2.42 26.39 -8.91
CA GLU A 91 0.98 26.16 -9.11
C GLU A 91 0.57 24.69 -8.91
N ASP A 92 1.50 23.75 -9.15
CA ASP A 92 1.25 22.30 -9.06
C ASP A 92 1.21 21.81 -7.59
N GLU A 93 1.77 22.56 -6.64
CA GLU A 93 1.78 22.19 -5.21
C GLU A 93 0.42 22.39 -4.51
N ARG A 94 -0.44 23.25 -5.05
CA ARG A 94 -1.73 23.63 -4.45
C ARG A 94 -2.76 22.51 -4.46
N TRP A 95 -2.61 21.52 -5.34
CA TRP A 95 -3.58 20.44 -5.55
C TRP A 95 -3.42 19.25 -4.59
N GLU A 96 -2.31 19.15 -3.87
CA GLU A 96 -2.03 18.01 -2.96
C GLU A 96 -2.67 18.15 -1.57
N VAL A 97 -3.14 19.35 -1.19
CA VAL A 97 -3.61 19.62 0.18
C VAL A 97 -5.12 19.38 0.37
N GLY A 98 -5.89 19.12 -0.70
CA GLY A 98 -7.36 19.31 -0.69
C GLY A 98 -8.27 18.14 -1.06
N HIS A 99 -7.78 16.95 -1.38
CA HIS A 99 -8.66 15.90 -1.92
C HIS A 99 -8.87 14.70 -0.98
N GLY A 100 -9.96 14.78 -0.23
CA GLY A 100 -10.56 13.65 0.48
C GLY A 100 -10.79 12.45 -0.44
N LYS A 101 -10.62 11.25 0.14
CA LYS A 101 -10.73 9.93 -0.49
C LYS A 101 -11.86 9.87 -1.54
N PRO A 102 -11.60 9.47 -2.81
CA PRO A 102 -12.67 9.24 -3.77
C PRO A 102 -13.51 8.05 -3.28
N LYS A 103 -14.80 8.28 -2.98
CA LYS A 103 -15.74 7.19 -2.66
C LYS A 103 -15.84 6.26 -3.86
N ASN A 104 -15.55 4.99 -3.60
CA ASN A 104 -15.56 3.90 -4.57
C ASN A 104 -17.00 3.70 -5.13
N LYS A 105 -17.36 4.38 -6.24
CA LYS A 105 -18.63 4.13 -6.93
C LYS A 105 -18.55 2.75 -7.58
N LYS A 106 -19.14 1.74 -6.93
CA LYS A 106 -19.35 0.39 -7.50
C LYS A 106 -20.04 0.53 -8.86
N ARG A 107 -19.29 0.41 -9.95
CA ARG A 107 -19.85 0.28 -11.31
C ARG A 107 -20.59 -1.06 -11.36
N LYS A 108 -21.92 -1.02 -11.28
CA LYS A 108 -22.77 -2.20 -11.51
C LYS A 108 -22.44 -2.76 -12.89
N LYS A 109 -21.82 -3.94 -12.95
CA LYS A 109 -21.56 -4.66 -14.21
C LYS A 109 -22.93 -4.99 -14.83
N LYS A 110 -23.26 -4.38 -15.99
CA LYS A 110 -24.46 -4.76 -16.75
C LYS A 110 -24.31 -6.23 -17.16
N CYS A 111 -25.22 -7.07 -16.68
CA CYS A 111 -25.29 -8.48 -17.05
C CYS A 111 -25.44 -8.58 -18.58
N LYS A 112 -24.50 -9.22 -19.28
CA LYS A 112 -24.59 -9.40 -20.73
C LYS A 112 -25.61 -10.48 -21.12
N ILE A 113 -26.02 -11.31 -20.16
CA ILE A 113 -26.99 -12.41 -20.35
C ILE A 113 -28.44 -11.92 -20.51
N CYS A 114 -28.80 -10.78 -19.92
CA CYS A 114 -30.17 -10.25 -20.07
C CYS A 114 -30.44 -9.66 -21.47
N LYS A 115 -29.42 -9.35 -22.27
CA LYS A 115 -29.61 -8.97 -23.68
C LYS A 115 -29.96 -10.15 -24.59
N LEU A 116 -29.52 -11.37 -24.24
CA LEU A 116 -29.76 -12.56 -25.07
C LEU A 116 -31.22 -13.05 -24.94
N ARG A 117 -31.80 -12.97 -23.74
CA ARG A 117 -33.20 -13.37 -23.47
C ARG A 117 -34.22 -12.50 -24.24
N SER A 118 -33.92 -11.21 -24.43
CA SER A 118 -34.76 -10.32 -25.27
C SER A 118 -34.67 -10.66 -26.75
N PHE A 119 -33.52 -11.16 -27.21
CA PHE A 119 -33.29 -11.48 -28.60
C PHE A 119 -34.07 -12.74 -29.02
N PHE A 120 -34.08 -13.78 -28.19
CA PHE A 120 -34.82 -15.02 -28.46
C PHE A 120 -36.34 -14.87 -28.32
N LYS A 121 -36.84 -14.00 -27.43
CA LYS A 121 -38.29 -13.69 -27.37
C LYS A 121 -38.80 -13.04 -28.65
N LYS A 122 -37.97 -12.24 -29.35
CA LYS A 122 -38.33 -11.57 -30.61
C LYS A 122 -38.35 -12.52 -31.82
N LEU A 123 -37.70 -13.68 -31.72
CA LEU A 123 -37.73 -14.70 -32.78
C LEU A 123 -38.96 -15.63 -32.65
N ASN A 124 -39.40 -15.96 -31.43
CA ASN A 124 -40.58 -16.81 -31.23
C ASN A 124 -41.92 -16.12 -31.57
N THR A 125 -42.02 -14.79 -31.50
CA THR A 125 -43.22 -14.07 -31.96
C THR A 125 -43.31 -13.97 -33.48
N ARG A 126 -42.18 -14.09 -34.20
CA ARG A 126 -42.14 -14.00 -35.67
C ARG A 126 -42.41 -15.34 -36.36
N LEU A 127 -42.15 -16.45 -35.67
CA LEU A 127 -42.38 -17.81 -36.18
C LEU A 127 -43.83 -18.30 -35.97
N MET A 128 -44.62 -17.63 -35.12
CA MET A 128 -46.04 -17.95 -34.88
C MET A 128 -47.02 -17.05 -35.64
N SER A 129 -46.53 -16.08 -36.43
CA SER A 129 -47.37 -15.17 -37.24
C SER A 129 -47.51 -15.60 -38.71
N ASN A 130 -46.81 -16.63 -39.17
CA ASN A 130 -46.82 -17.10 -40.56
C ASN A 130 -47.37 -18.52 -40.71
N ARG A 131 -48.37 -18.89 -39.91
CA ARG A 131 -49.21 -20.07 -40.13
C ARG A 131 -50.68 -19.66 -40.15
N ILE A 132 -51.05 -18.95 -41.22
CA ILE A 132 -52.35 -19.03 -41.92
C ILE A 132 -52.00 -18.98 -43.40
#